data_AF-A0A522QTY1-F1
#
_entry.id   AF-A0A522QTY1-F1
#
_cell.length_a   1.000
_cell.length_b   1.000
_cell.length_c   1.000
_cell.angle_alpha   90.00
_cell.angle_beta   90.00
_cell.angle_gamma   90.00
#
_symmetry.space_group_name_H-M   'P 1'
#
loop_
_entity.id
_entity.type
_entity.pdbx_description
1 polymer ?
#
loop_
_entity_poly.entity_id
_entity_poly.type
_entity_poly.pdbx_seq_one_letter_code
_entity_poly.pdbx_strand_id
1 'polypeptide(L)' 'MAEVGSFPTTLVGRHRFVAAVSDLEGRTWTICVEGRSRDEARRALEPMLRPGETLHGIAEQ' A
#
# COMPACT_ATOMS: atom_id res chain seq x y z
N MET A 1 -4.03 28.36 -23.52
CA MET A 1 -5.02 28.13 -22.45
C MET A 1 -5.14 26.64 -22.29
N ALA A 2 -4.55 26.05 -21.26
CA ALA A 2 -4.72 24.64 -20.95
C ALA A 2 -5.93 24.54 -20.00
N GLU A 3 -7.01 23.91 -20.45
CA GLU A 3 -8.10 23.54 -19.56
C GLU A 3 -7.55 22.54 -18.55
N VAL A 4 -7.42 23.00 -17.30
CA VAL A 4 -7.25 22.10 -16.16
C VAL A 4 -8.61 21.41 -16.00
N GLY A 5 -8.72 20.23 -16.61
CA GLY A 5 -9.81 19.30 -16.34
C GLY A 5 -9.81 19.02 -14.84
N SER A 6 -10.70 19.70 -14.12
CA SER A 6 -10.96 19.44 -12.72
C SER A 6 -11.58 18.05 -12.62
N PHE A 7 -10.78 17.06 -12.25
CA PHE A 7 -11.28 15.77 -11.79
C PHE A 7 -11.47 15.86 -10.27
N PRO A 8 -12.70 16.07 -9.76
CA PRO A 8 -13.00 15.68 -8.41
C PRO A 8 -13.17 14.16 -8.43
N THR A 9 -12.07 13.40 -8.47
CA THR A 9 -12.13 12.01 -8.00
C THR A 9 -12.23 12.08 -6.50
N THR A 10 -13.47 12.26 -6.04
CA THR A 10 -13.87 12.07 -4.66
C THR A 10 -13.12 10.83 -4.13
N LEU A 11 -12.30 11.02 -3.09
CA LEU A 11 -11.54 10.00 -2.35
C LEU A 11 -12.50 9.04 -1.61
N VAL A 12 -13.56 8.58 -2.25
CA VAL A 12 -14.59 7.72 -1.68
C VAL A 12 -14.15 6.28 -1.91
N GLY A 13 -13.93 5.55 -0.82
CA GLY A 13 -13.60 4.14 -0.84
C GLY A 13 -12.11 3.82 -0.86
N ARG A 14 -11.21 4.76 -0.55
CA ARG A 14 -9.82 4.42 -0.18
C ARG A 14 -9.72 4.23 1.32
N HIS A 15 -9.35 3.03 1.72
CA HIS A 15 -9.04 2.63 3.09
C HIS A 15 -7.53 2.66 3.27
N ARG A 16 -7.06 2.94 4.50
CA ARG A 16 -5.66 2.78 4.86
C ARG A 16 -5.42 1.35 5.30
N PHE A 17 -4.34 0.78 4.81
CA PHE A 17 -3.85 -0.52 5.22
C PHE A 17 -2.43 -0.38 5.77
N VAL A 18 -2.12 -1.22 6.75
CA VAL A 18 -0.79 -1.36 7.33
C VAL A 18 -0.30 -2.77 7.03
N ALA A 19 0.87 -2.85 6.40
CA ALA A 19 1.55 -4.10 6.10
C ALA A 19 2.77 -4.28 6.99
N ALA A 20 2.96 -5.48 7.52
CA ALA A 20 4.15 -5.85 8.29
C ALA A 20 5.16 -6.57 7.37
N VAL A 21 6.37 -6.04 7.28
CA VAL A 21 7.44 -6.54 6.42
C VAL A 21 8.68 -6.81 7.27
N SER A 22 9.41 -7.89 6.99
CA SER A 22 10.74 -8.11 7.57
C SER A 22 11.80 -8.38 6.51
N ASP A 23 13.06 -8.09 6.82
CA ASP A 23 14.20 -8.53 6.01
C ASP A 23 14.71 -9.93 6.42
N LEU A 24 15.76 -10.40 5.73
CA LEU A 24 16.45 -11.67 6.03
C LEU A 24 17.16 -11.67 7.39
N GLU A 25 17.46 -10.50 7.96
CA GLU A 25 18.08 -10.35 9.27
C GLU A 25 17.02 -10.33 10.41
N GLY A 26 15.74 -10.46 10.06
CA GLY A 26 14.61 -10.46 11.00
C GLY A 26 14.19 -9.06 11.46
N ARG A 27 14.77 -7.98 10.91
CA ARG A 27 14.32 -6.62 11.23
C ARG A 27 12.95 -6.41 10.61
N THR A 28 12.01 -5.91 11.40
CA THR A 28 10.62 -5.75 11.00
C THR A 28 10.22 -4.28 11.01
N TRP A 29 9.43 -3.86 10.02
CA TRP A 29 8.84 -2.53 9.93
C TRP A 29 7.44 -2.60 9.33
N THR A 30 6.72 -1.49 9.43
CA THR A 30 5.37 -1.35 8.88
C THR A 30 5.36 -0.40 7.68
N ILE A 31 4.60 -0.75 6.64
CA ILE A 31 4.37 0.10 5.47
C ILE A 31 2.89 0.46 5.41
N CYS A 32 2.59 1.76 5.33
CA CYS A 32 1.24 2.25 5.14
C CYS A 32 0.94 2.39 3.65
N VAL A 33 -0.20 1.86 3.20
CA VAL A 33 -0.64 1.92 1.81
C VAL A 33 -2.14 2.20 1.76
N GLU A 34 -2.58 3.01 0.79
CA GLU A 34 -3.99 3.26 0.55
C GLU A 34 -4.50 2.36 -0.58
N GLY A 35 -5.69 1.79 -0.41
CA GLY A 35 -6.33 0.95 -1.43
C GLY A 35 -7.83 0.87 -1.22
N ARG A 36 -8.57 0.36 -2.20
CA ARG A 36 -10.01 0.09 -2.04
C ARG A 36 -10.29 -1.24 -1.37
N SER A 37 -9.29 -2.12 -1.32
CA SER A 37 -9.35 -3.40 -0.63
C SER A 37 -7.96 -3.83 -0.18
N ARG A 38 -7.93 -4.81 0.72
CA ARG A 38 -6.70 -5.46 1.18
C ARG A 38 -5.90 -6.06 0.02
N ASP A 39 -6.59 -6.66 -0.96
CA ASP A 39 -5.95 -7.28 -2.12
C ASP A 39 -5.32 -6.26 -3.07
N GLU A 40 -5.98 -5.11 -3.28
CA GLU A 40 -5.40 -4.00 -4.05
C GLU A 40 -4.16 -3.44 -3.36
N ALA A 41 -4.24 -3.23 -2.04
CA ALA A 41 -3.12 -2.77 -1.24
C ALA A 41 -1.95 -3.76 -1.25
N ARG A 42 -2.22 -5.06 -1.19
CA ARG A 42 -1.20 -6.11 -1.31
C ARG A 42 -0.52 -6.10 -2.69
N ARG A 43 -1.31 -6.07 -3.77
CA ARG A 43 -0.76 -6.03 -5.15
C ARG A 43 0.07 -4.77 -5.41
N ALA A 44 -0.27 -3.66 -4.78
CA ALA A 44 0.52 -2.43 -4.85
C ALA A 44 1.85 -2.56 -4.10
N LEU A 45 1.87 -3.31 -2.99
CA LEU A 45 3.03 -3.43 -2.11
C LEU A 45 4.03 -4.51 -2.56
N GLU A 46 3.56 -5.66 -3.03
CA GLU A 46 4.41 -6.79 -3.47
C GLU A 46 5.58 -6.39 -4.40
N PRO A 47 5.40 -5.52 -5.43
CA PRO A 47 6.52 -5.10 -6.29
C PRO A 47 7.46 -4.08 -5.64
N MET A 48 7.08 -3.47 -4.51
CA MET A 48 7.92 -2.51 -3.79
C MET A 48 8.89 -3.19 -2.81
N LEU A 49 8.67 -4.47 -2.51
CA LEU A 49 9.53 -5.24 -1.63
C LEU A 49 10.90 -5.45 -2.27
N ARG A 50 11.95 -5.19 -1.49
CA ARG A 50 13.33 -5.47 -1.92
C ARG A 50 13.60 -6.97 -1.88
N PRO A 51 14.59 -7.46 -2.65
CA PRO A 51 15.02 -8.85 -2.55
C PRO A 51 15.37 -9.22 -1.11
N GLY A 52 14.77 -10.31 -0.61
CA GLY A 52 14.95 -10.77 0.77
C GLY A 52 13.97 -10.19 1.78
N GLU A 53 13.13 -9.23 1.39
CA GLU A 53 12.02 -8.76 2.23
C GLU A 53 10.82 -9.70 2.12
N THR A 54 10.17 -9.96 3.26
CA THR A 54 9.00 -10.84 3.39
C THR A 54 7.82 -10.06 3.94
N LEU A 55 6.69 -10.09 3.23
CA LEU A 55 5.42 -9.56 3.70
C LEU A 55 4.70 -10.61 4.57
N HIS A 56 4.52 -10.32 5.86
CA HIS A 56 3.84 -11.21 6.81
C HIS A 56 2.32 -11.10 6.78
N GLY A 57 1.82 -9.90 6.51
CA GLY A 57 0.39 -9.64 6.49
C GLY A 57 0.07 -8.17 6.23
N ILE A 58 -1.19 -7.94 5.89
CA ILE A 58 -1.75 -6.60 5.65
C ILE A 58 -3.13 -6.50 6.30
N ALA A 59 -3.33 -5.47 7.11
CA ALA A 59 -4.57 -5.22 7.84
C ALA A 59 -5.07 -3.81 7.53
N GLU A 60 -6.39 -3.62 7.58
CA GLU A 60 -6.98 -2.28 7.51
C GLU A 60 -6.69 -1.55 8.83
N GLN A 61 -6.41 -0.26 8.75
CA GLN A 61 -6.08 0.59 9.90
C GLN A 61 -7.31 1.03 10.68
#